data_AF-A0A523PKL8-F1
#
_entry.id   AF-A0A523PKL8-F1
#
_cell.length_a   1.000
_cell.length_b   1.000
_cell.length_c   1.000
_cell.angle_alpha   90.00
_cell.angle_beta   90.00
_cell.angle_gamma   90.00
#
_symmetry.space_group_name_H-M   'P 1'
#
loop_
_entity.id
_entity.type
_entity.pdbx_description
1 polymer ?
#
loop_
_entity_poly.entity_id
_entity_poly.type
_entity_poly.pdbx_seq_one_letter_code
_entity_poly.pdbx_strand_id
1 'polypeptide(L)'
;MIHASALALGLALASGAQAPDWQAAWAKLEHLATLRATSPEWLRLYAELEQLAETQNGVPRHGYRGRLLDAHLARVAGDAPRPYAAVEIPARWEPGEAWLAARVLEPGVVRASAYGFALAEARSDPTELQRRLTAAYEAFGADVLELRLESAEQLAVAMHDAADATWSALTLALLSTRLGRFDRADELLGREYGRARTSAERLDVLGRWAIAALGAGRTERARDRLGIALALGSGDAHQILGLLALSRGAGDRARRLFGALLVRAAGTGREPLEATPWALRGWGLALLPSSGGERVSSRDPLPR
;
A
#
# COMPACT_ATOMS: atom_id res chain seq x y z
N MET A 1 -40.69 49.35 -38.92
CA MET A 1 -41.30 49.62 -37.60
C MET A 1 -41.29 48.34 -36.79
N ILE A 2 -40.49 48.34 -35.71
CA ILE A 2 -40.69 47.64 -34.43
C ILE A 2 -41.19 46.19 -34.53
N HIS A 3 -40.35 45.20 -34.20
CA HIS A 3 -40.67 44.08 -33.29
C HIS A 3 -39.47 43.12 -33.10
N ALA A 4 -39.37 42.57 -31.88
CA ALA A 4 -38.53 41.46 -31.43
C ALA A 4 -37.05 41.74 -31.07
N SER A 5 -36.82 42.38 -29.93
CA SER A 5 -35.56 42.28 -29.14
C SER A 5 -35.84 42.63 -27.68
N ALA A 6 -36.62 41.82 -26.98
CA ALA A 6 -36.82 41.93 -25.53
C ALA A 6 -37.49 40.67 -24.98
N LEU A 7 -36.72 39.59 -24.76
CA LEU A 7 -37.11 38.44 -23.92
C LEU A 7 -35.92 37.49 -23.72
N ALA A 8 -34.90 37.94 -22.98
CA ALA A 8 -33.88 37.07 -22.37
C ALA A 8 -33.10 37.79 -21.24
N LEU A 9 -33.77 38.67 -20.49
CA LEU A 9 -33.25 39.25 -19.24
C LEU A 9 -34.30 39.02 -18.15
N GLY A 10 -34.62 37.75 -17.91
CA GLY A 10 -35.53 37.32 -16.85
C GLY A 10 -34.75 36.56 -15.78
N LEU A 11 -34.60 37.19 -14.61
CA LEU A 11 -34.24 36.57 -13.33
C LEU A 11 -32.89 35.84 -13.24
N ALA A 12 -31.81 36.61 -13.20
CA ALA A 12 -30.70 36.33 -12.28
C ALA A 12 -30.82 37.29 -11.09
N LEU A 13 -31.93 37.23 -10.35
CA LEU A 13 -31.95 37.67 -8.97
C LEU A 13 -31.13 36.63 -8.20
N ALA A 14 -29.81 36.81 -8.27
CA ALA A 14 -28.85 36.10 -7.46
C ALA A 14 -29.17 36.45 -6.00
N SER A 15 -29.95 35.59 -5.35
CA SER A 15 -29.86 35.41 -3.91
C SER A 15 -28.37 35.33 -3.59
N GLY A 16 -27.86 36.27 -2.79
CA GLY A 16 -26.49 36.27 -2.27
C GLY A 16 -26.29 35.11 -1.30
N ALA A 17 -26.56 33.89 -1.74
CA ALA A 17 -26.26 32.67 -1.04
C ALA A 17 -24.75 32.60 -0.96
N GLN A 18 -24.23 32.94 0.22
CA GLN A 18 -22.83 32.80 0.54
C GLN A 18 -22.45 31.33 0.26
N ALA A 19 -21.37 31.13 -0.50
CA ALA A 19 -20.88 29.79 -0.76
C ALA A 19 -20.68 29.07 0.58
N PRO A 20 -21.14 27.82 0.72
CA PRO A 20 -21.03 27.12 1.99
C PRO A 20 -19.56 27.01 2.43
N ASP A 21 -19.33 27.25 3.71
CA ASP A 21 -18.03 27.05 4.34
C ASP A 21 -17.78 25.55 4.50
N TRP A 22 -17.23 24.95 3.44
CA TRP A 22 -16.92 23.53 3.40
C TRP A 22 -15.88 23.12 4.44
N GLN A 23 -14.95 24.02 4.79
CA GLN A 23 -13.97 23.73 5.84
C GLN A 23 -14.66 23.54 7.19
N ALA A 24 -15.63 24.41 7.52
CA ALA A 24 -16.45 24.23 8.72
C ALA A 24 -17.30 22.96 8.67
N ALA A 25 -17.83 22.59 7.50
CA ALA A 25 -18.58 21.34 7.32
C ALA A 25 -17.71 20.10 7.56
N TRP A 26 -16.48 20.08 7.04
CA TRP A 26 -15.51 19.00 7.25
C TRP A 26 -15.10 18.85 8.72
N ALA A 27 -14.83 19.95 9.40
CA ALA A 27 -14.54 19.93 10.84
C ALA A 27 -15.72 19.37 11.65
N LYS A 28 -16.96 19.77 11.32
CA LYS A 28 -18.18 19.22 11.95
C LYS A 28 -18.34 17.73 11.69
N LEU A 29 -18.04 17.26 10.48
CA LEU A 29 -18.12 15.85 10.13
C LEU A 29 -17.10 15.00 10.89
N GLU A 30 -15.86 15.49 11.05
CA GLU A 30 -14.86 14.80 11.88
C GLU A 30 -15.27 14.75 13.34
N HIS A 31 -15.80 15.85 13.89
CA HIS A 31 -16.34 15.88 15.26
C HIS A 31 -17.51 14.89 15.43
N LEU A 32 -18.45 14.89 14.48
CA LEU A 32 -19.59 13.97 14.45
C LEU A 32 -19.14 12.50 14.55
N ALA A 33 -18.05 12.13 13.87
CA ALA A 33 -17.51 10.76 13.89
C ALA A 33 -16.91 10.33 15.25
N THR A 34 -16.72 11.26 16.19
CA THR A 34 -16.24 10.96 17.55
C THR A 34 -17.37 10.87 18.58
N LEU A 35 -18.57 11.35 18.23
CA LEU A 35 -19.73 11.37 19.10
C LEU A 35 -20.49 10.03 19.07
N ARG A 36 -21.18 9.69 20.16
CA ARG A 36 -22.10 8.56 20.20
C ARG A 36 -23.34 8.88 19.34
N ALA A 37 -23.72 7.97 18.44
CA ALA A 37 -24.81 8.15 17.47
C ALA A 37 -26.18 8.55 18.06
N THR A 38 -26.40 8.33 19.36
CA THR A 38 -27.65 8.65 20.06
C THR A 38 -27.58 9.94 20.89
N SER A 39 -26.46 10.68 20.86
CA SER A 39 -26.33 11.90 21.64
C SER A 39 -27.11 13.05 20.99
N PRO A 40 -27.68 14.00 21.77
CA PRO A 40 -28.38 15.16 21.22
C PRO A 40 -27.48 15.99 20.28
N GLU A 41 -26.19 16.07 20.58
CA GLU A 41 -25.21 16.78 19.75
C GLU A 41 -24.98 16.06 18.42
N TRP A 42 -24.88 14.73 18.42
CA TRP A 42 -24.75 13.94 17.19
C TRP A 42 -25.95 14.18 16.28
N LEU A 43 -27.17 14.07 16.82
CA LEU A 43 -28.42 14.27 16.06
C LEU A 43 -28.49 15.67 15.45
N ARG A 44 -28.09 16.70 16.22
CA ARG A 44 -28.07 18.09 15.74
C ARG A 44 -27.08 18.28 14.59
N LEU A 45 -25.85 17.80 14.75
CA LEU A 45 -24.80 17.95 13.73
C LEU A 45 -25.09 17.12 12.48
N TYR A 46 -25.64 15.92 12.65
CA TYR A 46 -26.05 15.06 11.54
C TYR A 46 -27.11 15.76 10.69
N ALA A 47 -28.20 16.24 11.29
CA ALA A 47 -29.27 16.93 10.57
C ALA A 47 -28.78 18.22 9.87
N GLU A 48 -27.88 18.96 10.51
CA GLU A 48 -27.27 20.16 9.92
C GLU A 48 -26.45 19.84 8.67
N LEU A 49 -25.64 18.77 8.72
CA LEU A 49 -24.81 18.33 7.60
C LEU A 49 -25.64 17.66 6.50
N GLU A 50 -26.68 16.93 6.84
CA GLU A 50 -27.62 16.31 5.89
C GLU A 50 -28.36 17.40 5.09
N GLN A 51 -28.90 18.42 5.76
CA GLN A 51 -29.53 19.55 5.09
C GLN A 51 -28.55 20.29 4.15
N LEU A 52 -27.30 20.45 4.58
CA LEU A 52 -26.25 21.04 3.73
C LEU A 52 -26.01 20.18 2.49
N ALA A 53 -25.90 18.86 2.63
CA ALA A 53 -25.65 17.97 1.51
C ALA A 53 -26.79 17.97 0.49
N GLU A 54 -28.05 17.86 0.95
CA GLU A 54 -29.25 17.93 0.12
C GLU A 54 -29.32 19.23 -0.71
N THR A 55 -29.05 20.36 -0.06
CA THR A 55 -29.08 21.68 -0.70
C THR A 55 -28.03 21.80 -1.82
N GLN A 56 -26.90 21.10 -1.70
CA GLN A 56 -25.76 21.24 -2.60
C GLN A 56 -25.72 20.19 -3.72
N ASN A 57 -26.42 19.06 -3.57
CA ASN A 57 -26.45 18.00 -4.58
C ASN A 57 -27.02 18.44 -5.95
N GLY A 58 -27.91 19.43 -5.96
CA GLY A 58 -28.45 20.04 -7.19
C GLY A 58 -27.57 21.10 -7.84
N VAL A 59 -26.45 21.49 -7.23
CA VAL A 59 -25.59 22.58 -7.70
C VAL A 59 -24.37 22.02 -8.45
N PRO A 60 -24.20 22.26 -9.76
CA PRO A 60 -23.12 21.66 -10.55
C PRO A 60 -21.71 21.86 -9.99
N ARG A 61 -21.43 22.99 -9.34
CA ARG A 61 -20.12 23.30 -8.73
C ARG A 61 -19.88 22.65 -7.37
N HIS A 62 -20.94 22.27 -6.65
CA HIS A 62 -20.85 21.74 -5.29
C HIS A 62 -21.35 20.30 -5.17
N GLY A 63 -21.87 19.72 -6.25
CA GLY A 63 -22.37 18.36 -6.29
C GLY A 63 -21.33 17.31 -5.87
N TYR A 64 -20.04 17.53 -6.14
CA TYR A 64 -18.98 16.65 -5.62
C TYR A 64 -18.97 16.62 -4.07
N ARG A 65 -18.97 17.79 -3.43
CA ARG A 65 -18.87 17.92 -1.98
C ARG A 65 -20.14 17.50 -1.26
N GLY A 66 -21.31 17.80 -1.84
CA GLY A 66 -22.59 17.29 -1.35
C GLY A 66 -22.60 15.76 -1.32
N ARG A 67 -22.27 15.11 -2.44
CA ARG A 67 -22.20 13.64 -2.52
C ARG A 67 -21.12 13.03 -1.62
N LEU A 68 -19.99 13.71 -1.48
CA LEU A 68 -18.94 13.30 -0.54
C LEU A 68 -19.44 13.34 0.91
N LEU A 69 -20.16 14.41 1.28
CA LEU A 69 -20.76 14.57 2.60
C LEU A 69 -21.80 13.47 2.85
N ASP A 70 -22.71 13.22 1.90
CA ASP A 70 -23.71 12.15 1.98
C ASP A 70 -23.06 10.78 2.23
N ALA A 71 -21.99 10.45 1.48
CA ALA A 71 -21.29 9.18 1.62
C ALA A 71 -20.71 9.00 3.03
N HIS A 72 -20.23 10.08 3.65
CA HIS A 72 -19.75 10.04 5.03
C HIS A 72 -20.87 9.99 6.06
N LEU A 73 -21.98 10.69 5.83
CA LEU A 73 -23.13 10.64 6.74
C LEU A 73 -23.69 9.20 6.81
N ALA A 74 -23.86 8.54 5.65
CA ALA A 74 -24.23 7.12 5.60
C ALA A 74 -23.23 6.24 6.37
N ARG A 75 -21.92 6.44 6.16
CA ARG A 75 -20.87 5.70 6.88
C ARG A 75 -20.94 5.90 8.40
N VAL A 76 -21.16 7.14 8.87
CA VAL A 76 -21.23 7.47 10.30
C VAL A 76 -22.54 6.98 10.93
N ALA A 77 -23.62 6.90 10.17
CA ALA A 77 -24.88 6.27 10.58
C ALA A 77 -24.77 4.74 10.73
N GLY A 78 -23.69 4.13 10.24
CA GLY A 78 -23.46 2.69 10.29
C GLY A 78 -24.01 1.93 9.08
N ASP A 79 -24.51 2.64 8.08
CA ASP A 79 -24.86 2.02 6.80
C ASP A 79 -23.59 1.52 6.12
N ALA A 80 -23.71 0.42 5.37
CA ALA A 80 -22.63 -0.02 4.50
C ALA A 80 -22.42 1.05 3.42
N PRO A 81 -21.34 1.85 3.48
CA PRO A 81 -21.17 2.93 2.52
C PRO A 81 -20.99 2.28 1.14
N ARG A 82 -21.87 2.62 0.20
CA ARG A 82 -21.57 2.35 -1.20
C ARG A 82 -20.36 3.22 -1.55
N PRO A 83 -19.23 2.64 -1.95
CA PRO A 83 -18.06 3.43 -2.23
C PRO A 83 -18.40 4.42 -3.36
N TYR A 84 -17.93 5.65 -3.19
CA TYR A 84 -18.26 6.75 -4.08
C TYR A 84 -17.38 6.69 -5.33
N ALA A 85 -17.98 6.28 -6.44
CA ALA A 85 -17.38 6.38 -7.76
C ALA A 85 -17.30 7.87 -8.17
N ALA A 86 -16.22 8.55 -7.81
CA ALA A 86 -16.04 9.94 -8.20
C ALA A 86 -15.86 10.05 -9.72
N VAL A 87 -16.84 10.66 -10.37
CA VAL A 87 -16.77 11.03 -11.79
C VAL A 87 -15.90 12.28 -11.99
N GLU A 88 -15.78 13.13 -10.97
CA GLU A 88 -15.09 14.42 -11.02
C GLU A 88 -14.19 14.58 -9.79
N ILE A 89 -12.89 14.70 -10.02
CA ILE A 89 -11.92 15.06 -8.98
C ILE A 89 -11.82 16.59 -8.97
N PRO A 90 -11.93 17.26 -7.81
CA PRO A 90 -11.72 18.70 -7.79
C PRO A 90 -10.28 19.02 -8.21
N ALA A 91 -10.11 20.12 -8.96
CA ALA A 91 -8.78 20.60 -9.34
C ALA A 91 -7.94 21.04 -8.12
N ARG A 92 -8.61 21.36 -7.00
CA ARG A 92 -8.00 21.74 -5.73
C ARG A 92 -8.83 21.20 -4.57
N TRP A 93 -8.15 20.57 -3.62
CA TRP A 93 -8.71 20.15 -2.34
C TRP A 93 -8.73 21.32 -1.36
N GLU A 94 -9.84 21.49 -0.64
CA GLU A 94 -9.85 22.30 0.59
C GLU A 94 -9.13 21.58 1.73
N PRO A 95 -8.71 22.29 2.79
CA PRO A 95 -8.15 21.66 3.99
C PRO A 95 -9.06 20.55 4.54
N GLY A 96 -8.49 19.38 4.82
CA GLY A 96 -9.19 18.17 5.29
C GLY A 96 -10.02 17.42 4.24
N GLU A 97 -10.34 18.04 3.10
CA GLU A 97 -11.22 17.44 2.08
C GLU A 97 -10.63 16.16 1.49
N ALA A 98 -9.33 16.18 1.16
CA ALA A 98 -8.66 15.02 0.57
C ALA A 98 -8.65 13.81 1.51
N TRP A 99 -8.47 14.04 2.81
CA TRP A 99 -8.52 13.00 3.83
C TRP A 99 -9.91 12.38 3.92
N LEU A 100 -10.96 13.20 3.91
CA LEU A 100 -12.33 12.72 3.89
C LEU A 100 -12.61 11.94 2.61
N ALA A 101 -12.25 12.48 1.45
CA ALA A 101 -12.43 11.82 0.16
C ALA A 101 -11.78 10.42 0.12
N ALA A 102 -10.52 10.31 0.53
CA ALA A 102 -9.76 9.06 0.51
C ALA A 102 -10.46 7.89 1.22
N ARG A 103 -11.31 8.17 2.22
CA ARG A 103 -11.99 7.15 3.05
C ARG A 103 -13.29 6.61 2.47
N VAL A 104 -13.89 7.29 1.50
CA VAL A 104 -15.20 6.89 0.92
C VAL A 104 -15.14 6.68 -0.58
N LEU A 105 -14.08 7.17 -1.24
CA LEU A 105 -13.86 6.90 -2.66
C LEU A 105 -13.66 5.41 -2.94
N GLU A 106 -14.10 4.98 -4.12
CA GLU A 106 -13.78 3.65 -4.64
C GLU A 106 -12.27 3.41 -4.77
N PRO A 107 -11.82 2.14 -4.62
CA PRO A 107 -10.46 1.75 -4.96
C PRO A 107 -10.04 2.21 -6.37
N GLY A 108 -8.91 2.88 -6.47
CA GLY A 108 -8.40 3.39 -7.73
C GLY A 108 -7.48 4.61 -7.57
N VAL A 109 -6.98 5.10 -8.70
CA VAL A 109 -6.03 6.22 -8.79
C VAL A 109 -6.53 7.50 -8.13
N VAL A 110 -7.84 7.75 -8.16
CA VAL A 110 -8.46 8.93 -7.53
C VAL A 110 -8.31 8.88 -6.02
N ARG A 111 -8.62 7.72 -5.42
CA ARG A 111 -8.46 7.50 -3.98
C ARG A 111 -6.99 7.57 -3.57
N ALA A 112 -6.10 6.96 -4.36
CA ALA A 112 -4.66 7.02 -4.12
C ALA A 112 -4.12 8.47 -4.14
N SER A 113 -4.57 9.27 -5.10
CA SER A 113 -4.27 10.71 -5.18
C SER A 113 -4.78 11.47 -3.96
N ALA A 114 -6.03 11.22 -3.54
CA ALA A 114 -6.60 11.83 -2.34
C ALA A 114 -5.77 11.49 -1.08
N TYR A 115 -5.33 10.24 -0.91
CA TYR A 115 -4.38 9.88 0.15
C TYR A 115 -3.06 10.64 0.04
N GLY A 116 -2.51 10.83 -1.16
CA GLY A 116 -1.30 11.62 -1.38
C GLY A 116 -1.43 13.06 -0.87
N PHE A 117 -2.51 13.75 -1.21
CA PHE A 117 -2.79 15.09 -0.69
C PHE A 117 -3.01 15.09 0.83
N ALA A 118 -3.77 14.11 1.35
CA ALA A 118 -4.03 13.99 2.77
C ALA A 118 -2.74 13.75 3.58
N LEU A 119 -1.81 12.94 3.08
CA LEU A 119 -0.52 12.71 3.71
C LEU A 119 0.36 13.96 3.67
N ALA A 120 0.37 14.69 2.56
CA ALA A 120 1.13 15.94 2.42
C ALA A 120 0.65 17.02 3.41
N GLU A 121 -0.68 17.16 3.57
CA GLU A 121 -1.28 18.10 4.52
C GLU A 121 -0.92 17.78 5.97
N ALA A 122 -0.83 16.49 6.34
CA ALA A 122 -0.54 16.08 7.71
C ALA A 122 0.95 16.12 8.09
N ARG A 123 1.87 16.46 7.18
CA ARG A 123 3.32 16.37 7.42
C ARG A 123 3.83 17.15 8.63
N SER A 124 3.16 18.25 9.00
CA SER A 124 3.55 19.06 10.17
C SER A 124 3.03 18.52 11.50
N ASP A 125 2.11 17.56 11.50
CA ASP A 125 1.56 16.93 12.71
C ASP A 125 1.87 15.42 12.70
N PRO A 126 2.87 14.96 13.49
CA PRO A 126 3.26 13.55 13.51
C PRO A 126 2.13 12.59 13.90
N THR A 127 1.21 13.01 14.79
CA THR A 127 0.11 12.14 15.25
C THR A 127 -0.88 11.92 14.11
N GLU A 128 -1.23 13.01 13.42
CA GLU A 128 -2.14 12.96 12.29
C GLU A 128 -1.49 12.25 11.09
N LEU A 129 -0.21 12.50 10.82
CA LEU A 129 0.54 11.81 9.78
C LEU A 129 0.54 10.30 10.01
N GLN A 130 0.81 9.84 11.23
CA GLN A 130 0.80 8.42 11.57
C GLN A 130 -0.59 7.81 11.36
N ARG A 131 -1.66 8.50 11.76
CA ARG A 131 -3.04 8.05 11.53
C ARG A 131 -3.33 7.87 10.05
N ARG A 132 -2.97 8.86 9.22
CA ARG A 132 -3.19 8.82 7.77
C ARG A 132 -2.32 7.78 7.06
N LEU A 133 -1.06 7.59 7.49
CA LEU A 133 -0.17 6.55 6.97
C LEU A 133 -0.72 5.14 7.24
N THR A 134 -1.25 4.88 8.44
CA THR A 134 -1.88 3.59 8.74
C THR A 134 -3.05 3.32 7.79
N ALA A 135 -3.95 4.29 7.62
CA ALA A 135 -5.08 4.14 6.70
C ALA A 135 -4.64 3.96 5.23
N ALA A 136 -3.61 4.69 4.79
CA ALA A 136 -3.04 4.54 3.45
C ALA A 136 -2.41 3.15 3.24
N TYR A 137 -1.75 2.60 4.28
CA TYR A 137 -1.17 1.26 4.24
C TYR A 137 -2.24 0.16 4.17
N GLU A 138 -3.34 0.32 4.92
CA GLU A 138 -4.50 -0.58 4.82
C GLU A 138 -5.12 -0.56 3.41
N ALA A 139 -5.33 0.63 2.84
CA ALA A 139 -5.84 0.79 1.48
C ALA A 139 -4.88 0.19 0.43
N PHE A 140 -3.57 0.39 0.61
CA PHE A 140 -2.53 -0.22 -0.22
C PHE A 140 -2.61 -1.75 -0.17
N GLY A 141 -2.73 -2.32 1.03
CA GLY A 141 -2.87 -3.77 1.22
C GLY A 141 -4.08 -4.33 0.50
N ALA A 142 -5.23 -3.67 0.62
CA ALA A 142 -6.45 -4.06 -0.11
C ALA A 142 -6.26 -4.00 -1.64
N ASP A 143 -5.65 -2.93 -2.16
CA ASP A 143 -5.39 -2.78 -3.60
C ASP A 143 -4.42 -3.84 -4.13
N VAL A 144 -3.40 -4.20 -3.35
CA VAL A 144 -2.48 -5.29 -3.69
C VAL A 144 -3.18 -6.64 -3.72
N LEU A 145 -4.05 -6.94 -2.75
CA LEU A 145 -4.78 -8.21 -2.68
C LEU A 145 -5.74 -8.37 -3.86
N GLU A 146 -6.36 -7.28 -4.30
CA GLU A 146 -7.28 -7.26 -5.44
C GLU A 146 -6.58 -6.98 -6.78
N LEU A 147 -5.24 -7.04 -6.82
CA LEU A 147 -4.41 -6.86 -8.02
C LEU A 147 -4.59 -5.49 -8.72
N ARG A 148 -5.02 -4.46 -7.99
CA ARG A 148 -5.12 -3.06 -8.46
C ARG A 148 -3.76 -2.36 -8.38
N LEU A 149 -2.79 -2.88 -9.12
CA LEU A 149 -1.37 -2.53 -8.93
C LEU A 149 -1.03 -1.06 -9.24
N GLU A 150 -1.77 -0.40 -10.13
CA GLU A 150 -1.58 1.03 -10.44
C GLU A 150 -1.95 1.94 -9.25
N SER A 151 -3.13 1.71 -8.65
CA SER A 151 -3.56 2.41 -7.44
C SER A 151 -2.63 2.13 -6.26
N ALA A 152 -2.27 0.86 -6.08
CA ALA A 152 -1.30 0.45 -5.06
C ALA A 152 0.05 1.15 -5.23
N GLU A 153 0.49 1.40 -6.47
CA GLU A 153 1.75 2.10 -6.71
C GLU A 153 1.68 3.56 -6.31
N GLN A 154 0.60 4.26 -6.67
CA GLN A 154 0.42 5.65 -6.27
C GLN A 154 0.37 5.78 -4.74
N LEU A 155 -0.30 4.85 -4.04
CA LEU A 155 -0.30 4.79 -2.58
C LEU A 155 1.09 4.54 -2.01
N ALA A 156 1.84 3.59 -2.57
CA ALA A 156 3.20 3.29 -2.10
C ALA A 156 4.15 4.48 -2.29
N VAL A 157 4.03 5.21 -3.40
CA VAL A 157 4.78 6.46 -3.64
C VAL A 157 4.38 7.52 -2.64
N ALA A 158 3.09 7.78 -2.46
CA ALA A 158 2.58 8.78 -1.52
C ALA A 158 3.04 8.50 -0.08
N MET A 159 2.98 7.23 0.36
CA MET A 159 3.48 6.82 1.67
C MET A 159 4.99 7.02 1.79
N HIS A 160 5.77 6.66 0.77
CA HIS A 160 7.22 6.84 0.78
C HIS A 160 7.65 8.31 0.79
N ASP A 161 6.95 9.17 0.04
CA ASP A 161 7.22 10.60 0.01
C ASP A 161 6.85 11.29 1.32
N ALA A 162 5.88 10.73 2.07
CA ALA A 162 5.42 11.27 3.35
C ALA A 162 6.18 10.71 4.55
N ALA A 163 6.62 9.45 4.49
CA ALA A 163 7.32 8.77 5.56
C ALA A 163 8.81 8.58 5.21
N ASP A 164 9.69 9.30 5.91
CA ASP A 164 11.13 9.03 5.88
C ASP A 164 11.47 7.79 6.72
N ALA A 165 10.99 6.64 6.27
CA ALA A 165 11.12 5.38 6.99
C ALA A 165 11.39 4.20 6.06
N THR A 166 12.32 3.33 6.48
CA THR A 166 12.77 2.14 5.73
C THR A 166 11.59 1.28 5.24
N TRP A 167 10.58 1.05 6.09
CA TRP A 167 9.43 0.20 5.74
C TRP A 167 8.66 0.72 4.51
N SER A 168 8.57 2.03 4.30
CA SER A 168 7.85 2.62 3.17
C SER A 168 8.58 2.37 1.86
N ALA A 169 9.91 2.52 1.88
CA ALA A 169 10.79 2.24 0.75
C ALA A 169 10.81 0.74 0.41
N LEU A 170 10.85 -0.14 1.41
CA LEU A 170 10.74 -1.59 1.19
C LEU A 170 9.39 -1.97 0.55
N THR A 171 8.30 -1.31 0.94
CA THR A 171 6.97 -1.51 0.36
C THR A 171 6.94 -1.09 -1.11
N LEU A 172 7.45 0.10 -1.43
CA LEU A 172 7.53 0.61 -2.81
C LEU A 172 8.46 -0.25 -3.68
N ALA A 173 9.58 -0.71 -3.15
CA ALA A 173 10.52 -1.59 -3.86
C ALA A 173 9.90 -2.96 -4.17
N LEU A 174 9.16 -3.54 -3.21
CA LEU A 174 8.44 -4.80 -3.41
C LEU A 174 7.40 -4.66 -4.53
N LEU A 175 6.58 -3.61 -4.50
CA LEU A 175 5.60 -3.39 -5.56
C LEU A 175 6.27 -3.12 -6.92
N SER A 176 7.34 -2.32 -6.94
CA SER A 176 8.13 -2.07 -8.16
C SER A 176 8.64 -3.38 -8.76
N THR A 177 9.10 -4.31 -7.93
CA THR A 177 9.50 -5.66 -8.36
C THR A 177 8.34 -6.44 -8.98
N ARG A 178 7.14 -6.40 -8.37
CA ARG A 178 5.93 -7.06 -8.91
C ARG A 178 5.47 -6.47 -10.24
N LEU A 179 5.68 -5.17 -10.44
CA LEU A 179 5.40 -4.46 -11.68
C LEU A 179 6.50 -4.63 -12.75
N GLY A 180 7.54 -5.44 -12.49
CA GLY A 180 8.67 -5.64 -13.39
C GLY A 180 9.64 -4.46 -13.47
N ARG A 181 9.51 -3.46 -12.60
CA ARG A 181 10.34 -2.24 -12.55
C ARG A 181 11.58 -2.49 -11.68
N PHE A 182 12.38 -3.47 -12.09
CA PHE A 182 13.50 -3.96 -11.28
C PHE A 182 14.60 -2.92 -11.04
N ASP A 183 14.87 -2.05 -12.02
CA ASP A 183 15.90 -1.01 -11.88
C ASP A 183 15.49 0.05 -10.84
N ARG A 184 14.21 0.45 -10.84
CA ARG A 184 13.66 1.33 -9.80
C ARG A 184 13.78 0.71 -8.40
N ALA A 185 13.50 -0.59 -8.29
CA ALA A 185 13.66 -1.30 -7.02
C ALA A 185 15.14 -1.37 -6.58
N ASP A 186 16.06 -1.66 -7.51
CA ASP A 186 17.51 -1.72 -7.27
C ASP A 186 18.06 -0.37 -6.77
N GLU A 187 17.70 0.73 -7.44
CA GLU A 187 18.09 2.09 -7.06
C GLU A 187 17.54 2.48 -5.68
N LEU A 188 16.24 2.23 -5.44
CA LEU A 188 15.60 2.55 -4.18
C LEU A 188 16.26 1.80 -3.02
N LEU A 189 16.44 0.48 -3.16
CA LEU A 189 17.07 -0.34 -2.13
C LEU A 189 18.55 -0.02 -1.92
N GLY A 190 19.26 0.39 -2.98
CA GLY A 190 20.63 0.88 -2.88
C GLY A 190 20.74 2.16 -2.04
N ARG A 191 19.82 3.11 -2.23
CA ARG A 191 19.75 4.34 -1.41
C ARG A 191 19.41 4.03 0.05
N GLU A 192 18.42 3.17 0.29
CA GLU A 192 18.03 2.78 1.65
C GLU A 192 19.14 2.02 2.38
N TYR A 193 19.88 1.17 1.68
CA TYR A 193 21.04 0.49 2.26
C TYR A 193 22.10 1.48 2.76
N GLY A 194 22.34 2.56 2.01
CA GLY A 194 23.26 3.64 2.41
C GLY A 194 22.75 4.46 3.61
N ARG A 195 21.44 4.51 3.83
CA ARG A 195 20.81 5.21 4.97
C ARG A 195 20.67 4.34 6.22
N ALA A 196 20.61 3.02 6.07
CA ALA A 196 20.40 2.07 7.16
C ALA A 196 21.44 2.22 8.28
N ARG A 197 20.94 2.50 9.50
CA ARG A 197 21.76 2.81 10.68
C ARG A 197 22.02 1.59 11.54
N THR A 198 21.10 0.64 11.54
CA THR A 198 21.19 -0.58 12.35
C THR A 198 21.50 -1.81 11.49
N SER A 199 22.06 -2.85 12.11
CA SER A 199 22.26 -4.14 11.44
C SER A 199 20.93 -4.76 11.01
N ALA A 200 19.87 -4.60 11.79
CA ALA A 200 18.54 -5.11 11.46
C ALA A 200 18.00 -4.48 10.15
N GLU A 201 18.04 -3.15 10.04
CA GLU A 201 17.63 -2.45 8.81
C GLU A 201 18.47 -2.87 7.60
N ARG A 202 19.80 -3.01 7.77
CA ARG A 202 20.68 -3.47 6.69
C ARG A 202 20.31 -4.87 6.23
N LEU A 203 19.98 -5.77 7.15
CA LEU A 203 19.56 -7.14 6.83
C LEU A 203 18.24 -7.15 6.07
N ASP A 204 17.26 -6.35 6.50
CA ASP A 204 15.96 -6.25 5.82
C ASP A 204 16.12 -5.72 4.38
N VAL A 205 16.90 -4.65 4.21
CA VAL A 205 17.18 -4.07 2.88
C VAL A 205 17.92 -5.08 2.00
N LEU A 206 18.97 -5.75 2.50
CA LEU A 206 19.72 -6.73 1.73
C LEU A 206 18.86 -7.92 1.29
N GLY A 207 17.99 -8.41 2.18
CA GLY A 207 17.05 -9.49 1.86
C GLY A 207 16.09 -9.11 0.75
N ARG A 208 15.48 -7.92 0.84
CA ARG A 208 14.59 -7.40 -0.20
C ARG A 208 15.32 -7.13 -1.51
N TRP A 209 16.55 -6.62 -1.44
CA TRP A 209 17.39 -6.34 -2.62
C TRP A 209 17.78 -7.61 -3.36
N ALA A 210 18.12 -8.67 -2.63
CA ALA A 210 18.35 -9.97 -3.21
C ALA A 210 17.09 -10.53 -3.91
N ILE A 211 15.91 -10.41 -3.29
CA ILE A 211 14.64 -10.85 -3.89
C ILE A 211 14.35 -10.09 -5.18
N ALA A 212 14.52 -8.76 -5.19
CA ALA A 212 14.35 -7.94 -6.39
C ALA A 212 15.32 -8.38 -7.51
N ALA A 213 16.59 -8.63 -7.18
CA ALA A 213 17.58 -9.12 -8.14
C ALA A 213 17.23 -10.53 -8.68
N LEU A 214 16.70 -11.43 -7.85
CA LEU A 214 16.20 -12.73 -8.30
C LEU A 214 15.02 -12.59 -9.26
N GLY A 215 14.06 -11.72 -8.95
CA GLY A 215 12.92 -11.43 -9.83
C GLY A 215 13.34 -10.89 -11.20
N ALA A 216 14.44 -10.13 -11.25
CA ALA A 216 15.05 -9.63 -12.46
C ALA A 216 15.95 -10.64 -13.21
N GLY A 217 16.07 -11.88 -12.72
CA GLY A 217 17.00 -12.89 -13.25
C GLY A 217 18.48 -12.63 -12.96
N ARG A 218 18.82 -11.61 -12.16
CA ARG A 218 20.20 -11.18 -11.83
C ARG A 218 20.78 -12.03 -10.70
N THR A 219 20.93 -13.33 -10.96
CA THR A 219 21.27 -14.34 -9.95
C THR A 219 22.59 -14.06 -9.21
N GLU A 220 23.64 -13.60 -9.89
CA GLU A 220 24.93 -13.32 -9.23
C GLU A 220 24.80 -12.15 -8.25
N ARG A 221 24.16 -11.04 -8.66
CA ARG A 221 23.89 -9.90 -7.77
C ARG A 221 23.08 -10.33 -6.55
N ALA A 222 22.07 -11.17 -6.73
CA ALA A 222 21.29 -11.70 -5.62
C ALA A 222 22.17 -12.49 -4.64
N ARG A 223 23.08 -13.34 -5.15
CA ARG A 223 24.00 -14.11 -4.30
C ARG A 223 24.96 -13.21 -3.55
N ASP A 224 25.47 -12.15 -4.16
CA ASP A 224 26.36 -11.20 -3.47
C ASP A 224 25.66 -10.56 -2.27
N ARG A 225 24.42 -10.07 -2.47
CA ARG A 225 23.62 -9.46 -1.39
C ARG A 225 23.26 -10.47 -0.31
N LEU A 226 22.86 -11.69 -0.69
CA LEU A 226 22.57 -12.78 0.25
C LEU A 226 23.83 -13.21 1.00
N GLY A 227 25.00 -13.21 0.37
CA GLY A 227 26.28 -13.53 1.01
C GLY A 227 26.63 -12.51 2.09
N ILE A 228 26.46 -11.22 1.81
CA ILE A 228 26.63 -10.16 2.80
C ILE A 228 25.62 -10.34 3.95
N ALA A 229 24.33 -10.54 3.64
CA ALA A 229 23.31 -10.75 4.65
C ALA A 229 23.57 -12.01 5.51
N LEU A 230 24.07 -13.08 4.88
CA LEU A 230 24.46 -14.32 5.55
C LEU A 230 25.61 -14.09 6.53
N ALA A 231 26.65 -13.35 6.11
CA ALA A 231 27.78 -13.00 6.96
C ALA A 231 27.37 -12.14 8.18
N LEU A 232 26.32 -11.33 8.00
CA LEU A 232 25.69 -10.55 9.08
C LEU A 232 24.68 -11.37 9.91
N GLY A 233 24.53 -12.67 9.64
CA GLY A 233 23.72 -13.59 10.43
C GLY A 233 22.22 -13.58 10.08
N SER A 234 21.82 -13.16 8.88
CA SER A 234 20.41 -13.21 8.43
C SER A 234 19.87 -14.63 8.31
N GLY A 235 18.73 -14.90 8.95
CA GLY A 235 17.99 -16.16 8.78
C GLY A 235 17.40 -16.32 7.38
N ASP A 236 16.81 -15.24 6.85
CA ASP A 236 16.23 -15.21 5.50
C ASP A 236 17.28 -15.49 4.42
N ALA A 237 18.50 -15.00 4.61
CA ALA A 237 19.59 -15.29 3.68
C ALA A 237 19.93 -16.79 3.62
N HIS A 238 19.97 -17.48 4.77
CA HIS A 238 20.13 -18.93 4.81
C HIS A 238 18.98 -19.62 4.06
N GLN A 239 17.74 -19.19 4.30
CA GLN A 239 16.56 -19.76 3.66
C GLN A 239 16.62 -19.62 2.13
N ILE A 240 16.80 -18.40 1.63
CA ILE A 240 16.79 -18.10 0.20
C ILE A 240 17.96 -18.82 -0.50
N LEU A 241 19.17 -18.79 0.07
CA LEU A 241 20.32 -19.53 -0.47
C LEU A 241 20.09 -21.05 -0.43
N GLY A 242 19.43 -21.57 0.60
CA GLY A 242 19.07 -22.97 0.74
C GLY A 242 18.09 -23.43 -0.33
N LEU A 243 17.05 -22.63 -0.58
CA LEU A 243 16.10 -22.85 -1.67
C LEU A 243 16.77 -22.79 -3.04
N LEU A 244 17.65 -21.81 -3.27
CA LEU A 244 18.44 -21.73 -4.50
C LEU A 244 19.36 -22.95 -4.67
N ALA A 245 19.93 -23.49 -3.61
CA ALA A 245 20.74 -24.70 -3.65
C ALA A 245 19.88 -25.93 -4.01
N LEU A 246 18.70 -26.08 -3.38
CA LEU A 246 17.74 -27.14 -3.72
C LEU A 246 17.34 -27.09 -5.19
N SER A 247 16.99 -25.92 -5.71
CA SER A 247 16.57 -25.74 -7.11
C SER A 247 17.63 -26.16 -8.14
N ARG A 248 18.90 -26.24 -7.73
CA ARG A 248 20.04 -26.64 -8.57
C ARG A 248 20.50 -28.08 -8.30
N GLY A 249 19.79 -28.84 -7.48
CA GLY A 249 20.21 -30.19 -7.07
C GLY A 249 21.43 -30.19 -6.13
N ALA A 250 21.80 -29.06 -5.54
CA ALA A 250 22.94 -28.96 -4.62
C ALA A 250 22.52 -29.33 -3.18
N GLY A 251 22.06 -30.57 -3.00
CA GLY A 251 21.51 -31.07 -1.73
C GLY A 251 22.43 -30.84 -0.53
N ASP A 252 23.72 -31.14 -0.64
CA ASP A 252 24.71 -30.91 0.44
C ASP A 252 24.77 -29.47 0.92
N ARG A 253 24.71 -28.52 -0.02
CA ARG A 253 24.73 -27.10 0.30
C ARG A 253 23.43 -26.67 0.97
N ALA A 254 22.29 -27.14 0.45
CA ALA A 254 20.99 -26.89 1.06
C ALA A 254 20.92 -27.44 2.50
N ARG A 255 21.40 -28.67 2.72
CA ARG A 255 21.49 -29.29 4.06
C ARG A 255 22.27 -28.42 5.04
N ARG A 256 23.43 -27.90 4.65
CA ARG A 256 24.22 -27.01 5.51
C ARG A 256 23.48 -25.72 5.86
N LEU A 257 22.84 -25.09 4.87
CA LEU A 257 22.13 -23.81 5.05
C LEU A 257 20.89 -23.96 5.95
N PHE A 258 20.05 -24.97 5.70
CA PHE A 258 18.90 -25.24 6.55
C PHE A 258 19.31 -25.82 7.92
N GLY A 259 20.35 -26.64 7.98
CA GLY A 259 20.88 -27.18 9.23
C GLY A 259 21.37 -26.09 10.18
N ALA A 260 22.05 -25.06 9.66
CA ALA A 260 22.47 -23.91 10.45
C ALA A 260 21.29 -23.19 11.14
N LEU A 261 20.15 -23.09 10.45
CA LEU A 261 18.92 -22.52 11.01
C LEU A 261 18.34 -23.39 12.12
N LEU A 262 18.36 -24.72 11.95
CA LEU A 262 17.89 -25.67 12.98
C LEU A 262 18.76 -25.63 14.24
N VAL A 263 20.09 -25.58 14.08
CA VAL A 263 21.03 -25.43 15.20
C VAL A 263 20.76 -24.12 15.95
N ARG A 264 20.52 -23.02 15.23
CA ARG A 264 20.18 -21.74 15.84
C ARG A 264 18.85 -21.79 16.59
N ALA A 265 17.84 -22.43 16.02
CA ALA A 265 16.53 -22.60 16.66
C ALA A 265 16.63 -23.40 17.96
N ALA A 266 17.43 -24.47 18.00
CA ALA A 266 17.66 -25.27 19.20
C ALA A 266 18.28 -24.44 20.35
N GLY A 267 19.13 -23.46 20.03
CA GLY A 267 19.71 -22.53 21.01
C GLY A 267 18.70 -21.61 21.71
N THR A 268 17.45 -21.55 21.22
CA THR A 268 16.37 -20.74 21.84
C THR A 268 15.59 -21.49 22.91
N GLY A 269 15.89 -22.79 23.14
CA GLY A 269 15.15 -23.64 24.09
C GLY A 269 13.74 -24.03 23.62
N ARG A 270 13.37 -23.70 22.38
CA ARG A 270 12.12 -24.13 21.73
C ARG A 270 12.38 -25.32 20.82
N GLU A 271 11.39 -26.19 20.68
CA GLU A 271 11.43 -27.29 19.73
C GLU A 271 11.59 -26.74 18.30
N PRO A 272 12.47 -27.32 17.45
CA PRO A 272 12.71 -26.82 16.09
C PRO A 272 11.47 -26.75 15.20
N LEU A 273 10.50 -27.66 15.43
CA LEU A 273 9.20 -27.67 14.76
C LEU A 273 8.37 -26.42 15.07
N GLU A 274 8.47 -25.89 16.29
CA GLU A 274 7.76 -24.69 16.72
C GLU A 274 8.50 -23.42 16.30
N ALA A 275 9.83 -23.44 16.39
CA ALA A 275 10.65 -22.27 16.11
C ALA A 275 10.85 -22.02 14.60
N THR A 276 11.07 -23.07 13.80
CA THR A 276 11.44 -22.94 12.37
C THR A 276 10.92 -24.11 11.50
N PRO A 277 9.59 -24.33 11.40
CA PRO A 277 9.02 -25.47 10.66
C PRO A 277 9.40 -25.53 9.17
N TRP A 278 9.73 -24.39 8.57
CA TRP A 278 10.19 -24.31 7.18
C TRP A 278 11.65 -24.74 7.01
N ALA A 279 12.53 -24.51 8.00
CA ALA A 279 13.92 -24.93 7.95
C ALA A 279 14.02 -26.47 8.01
N LEU A 280 13.20 -27.10 8.85
CA LEU A 280 13.10 -28.56 8.94
C LEU A 280 12.62 -29.17 7.61
N ARG A 281 11.59 -28.59 7.00
CA ARG A 281 11.11 -29.00 5.67
C ARG A 281 12.20 -28.88 4.60
N GLY A 282 12.89 -27.74 4.55
CA GLY A 282 13.99 -27.52 3.61
C GLY A 282 15.14 -28.52 3.81
N TRP A 283 15.50 -28.82 5.06
CA TRP A 283 16.52 -29.82 5.39
C TRP A 283 16.10 -31.24 4.99
N GLY A 284 14.85 -31.63 5.28
CA GLY A 284 14.30 -32.93 4.88
C GLY A 284 14.27 -33.10 3.36
N LEU A 285 13.84 -32.08 2.62
CA LEU A 285 13.90 -32.08 1.15
C LEU A 285 15.35 -32.23 0.64
N ALA A 286 16.32 -31.63 1.32
CA ALA A 286 17.73 -31.73 0.96
C ALA A 286 18.37 -33.10 1.27
N LEU A 287 17.69 -33.98 2.03
CA LEU A 287 18.10 -35.36 2.29
C LEU A 287 17.57 -36.36 1.27
N LEU A 288 16.49 -36.01 0.56
CA LEU A 288 15.96 -36.89 -0.47
C LEU A 288 17.05 -37.07 -1.53
N PRO A 289 17.23 -38.30 -2.05
CA PRO A 289 18.08 -38.51 -3.20
C PRO A 289 17.62 -37.53 -4.27
N SER A 290 18.55 -36.78 -4.85
CA SER A 290 18.22 -35.98 -6.03
C SER A 290 17.65 -37.00 -7.01
N SER A 291 16.35 -36.90 -7.29
CA SER A 291 15.72 -37.70 -8.32
C SER A 291 16.49 -37.34 -9.56
N GLY A 292 17.48 -38.18 -9.86
CA GLY A 292 18.32 -37.99 -11.01
C GLY A 292 17.31 -37.86 -12.12
N GLY A 293 17.24 -36.69 -12.73
CA GLY A 293 17.28 -36.73 -14.17
C GLY A 293 18.49 -37.62 -14.45
N GLU A 294 18.23 -38.91 -14.70
CA GLU A 294 18.72 -39.51 -15.92
C GLU A 294 18.71 -38.35 -16.89
N ARG A 295 19.87 -37.71 -17.05
CA ARG A 295 20.12 -36.92 -18.23
C ARG A 295 19.87 -37.98 -19.28
N VAL A 296 18.66 -37.98 -19.85
CA VAL A 296 18.32 -38.78 -21.01
C VAL A 296 19.42 -38.37 -21.96
N SER A 297 20.45 -39.21 -22.02
CA SER A 297 21.62 -38.99 -22.81
C SER A 297 21.03 -38.99 -24.20
N SER A 298 20.95 -37.82 -24.83
CA SER A 298 20.38 -37.61 -26.16
C SER A 298 21.26 -38.24 -27.26
N ARG A 299 21.82 -39.43 -26.97
CA ARG A 299 22.69 -40.25 -27.80
C ARG A 299 21.98 -41.49 -28.34
N ASP A 300 20.66 -41.52 -28.35
CA ASP A 300 19.97 -42.36 -29.33
C ASP A 300 19.78 -41.54 -30.61
N PRO A 301 20.62 -41.73 -31.65
CA PRO A 301 20.28 -41.26 -32.97
C PRO A 301 19.01 -41.97 -33.40
N LEU A 302 18.03 -41.20 -33.89
CA LEU A 302 16.82 -41.74 -34.49
C LEU A 302 17.20 -42.84 -35.51
N PRO A 303 16.60 -44.04 -35.46
CA PRO A 303 16.75 -45.01 -36.53
C PRO A 303 16.23 -44.40 -37.83
N ARG A 304 17.03 -44.52 -38.89
CA ARG A 304 16.71 -44.07 -40.25
C ARG A 304 15.61 -44.91 -40.88
#